data_AF-A0A9P8AR55-F1
#
_entry.id   AF-A0A9P8AR55-F1
#
_cell.length_a   1.000
_cell.length_b   1.000
_cell.length_c   1.000
_cell.angle_alpha   90.00
_cell.angle_beta   90.00
_cell.angle_gamma   90.00
#
_symmetry.space_group_name_H-M   'P 1'
#
loop_
_entity.id
_entity.type
_entity.pdbx_description
1 polymer ?
#
loop_
_entity_poly.entity_id
_entity_poly.type
_entity_poly.pdbx_seq_one_letter_code
_entity_poly.pdbx_strand_id
1 'polypeptide(L)'
;MEPPSFAGSPSETRKFPESSSVGNPLTPPLSPVRSAPRVSDVESSLSTANIPVDDPFGLRTALRDPDDVAALRKRWNSRKQRHIGKFYETQNEKIDALLKSLENHAQEGRDDTRDSALKACICVTYSVSDPLANLLLNQLHRKSKRVDFYKYPGGGARLTTVGNIAYAFSMLSVSVLLVAFSVQNLVTHKKGETLGFHVHSVIAVGVAFVTKVFLFLYCFSIRNSSSQVQVLWEDHRNDLLINGFGILTSSAGAKLRWWIDPMGAIIISCVIITSWTRTSYIQFGYLAGKAAPHEFTQLVIYKTLTFSDEIKQIDSCRAYHSGEIVMPSDTPLWKSHDLSQDLQDKLETLPMVERAFVHVDHEVSHKPEHRKYI
;
A
#
# COMPACT_ATOMS: atom_id res chain seq x y z
N MET A 1 -70.94 -13.77 -7.42
CA MET A 1 -70.96 -15.15 -7.93
C MET A 1 -69.57 -15.49 -8.43
N GLU A 2 -69.11 -16.67 -8.05
CA GLU A 2 -67.90 -17.39 -8.51
C GLU A 2 -68.36 -18.56 -9.42
N PRO A 3 -67.52 -19.52 -9.88
CA PRO A 3 -66.06 -19.60 -10.11
C PRO A 3 -65.83 -19.96 -11.62
N PRO A 4 -64.91 -20.84 -12.11
CA PRO A 4 -63.60 -21.39 -11.66
C PRO A 4 -62.41 -21.04 -12.60
N SER A 5 -61.10 -21.22 -12.34
CA SER A 5 -60.25 -21.88 -11.31
C SER A 5 -59.50 -23.18 -11.72
N PHE A 6 -58.40 -23.49 -10.98
CA PHE A 6 -57.36 -24.55 -11.13
C PHE A 6 -56.16 -24.29 -12.11
N ALA A 7 -54.89 -24.66 -11.80
CA ALA A 7 -54.26 -25.02 -10.51
C ALA A 7 -52.70 -25.15 -10.54
N GLY A 8 -52.07 -25.09 -9.35
CA GLY A 8 -50.77 -25.71 -8.99
C GLY A 8 -49.52 -24.80 -8.99
N SER A 9 -48.51 -24.97 -8.11
CA SER A 9 -48.38 -25.75 -6.85
C SER A 9 -47.20 -25.20 -6.00
N PRO A 10 -47.15 -25.32 -4.65
CA PRO A 10 -46.34 -24.41 -3.80
C PRO A 10 -45.08 -25.02 -3.10
N SER A 11 -44.53 -24.24 -2.15
CA SER A 11 -43.20 -24.34 -1.53
C SER A 11 -43.10 -25.11 -0.20
N GLU A 12 -41.88 -25.18 0.35
CA GLU A 12 -41.47 -25.84 1.60
C GLU A 12 -42.16 -25.35 2.89
N THR A 13 -42.20 -26.21 3.93
CA THR A 13 -41.83 -25.88 5.33
C THR A 13 -42.02 -27.08 6.28
N ARG A 14 -41.09 -27.33 7.21
CA ARG A 14 -41.39 -27.58 8.64
C ARG A 14 -40.15 -27.64 9.55
N LYS A 15 -40.38 -27.37 10.84
CA LYS A 15 -39.44 -27.49 11.96
C LYS A 15 -39.71 -28.79 12.75
N PHE A 16 -38.72 -29.25 13.52
CA PHE A 16 -38.90 -30.24 14.60
C PHE A 16 -37.96 -29.93 15.80
N PRO A 17 -38.45 -30.10 17.03
CA PRO A 17 -37.60 -30.39 18.20
C PRO A 17 -38.16 -31.50 19.13
N GLU A 18 -37.32 -31.87 20.11
CA GLU A 18 -37.65 -32.60 21.37
C GLU A 18 -38.03 -34.10 21.32
N SER A 19 -38.25 -34.68 22.52
CA SER A 19 -37.53 -35.91 22.95
C SER A 19 -38.23 -36.76 24.03
N SER A 20 -37.54 -37.84 24.48
CA SER A 20 -37.94 -38.85 25.50
C SER A 20 -38.93 -39.93 25.00
N SER A 21 -39.07 -41.15 25.54
CA SER A 21 -38.49 -41.87 26.71
C SER A 21 -38.65 -43.41 26.48
N VAL A 22 -38.19 -44.42 27.24
CA VAL A 22 -37.33 -44.59 28.44
C VAL A 22 -36.84 -46.08 28.50
N GLY A 23 -35.86 -46.45 29.36
CA GLY A 23 -35.68 -47.87 29.79
C GLY A 23 -34.24 -48.37 30.05
N ASN A 24 -34.03 -49.06 31.18
CA ASN A 24 -32.79 -49.71 31.66
C ASN A 24 -33.21 -50.76 32.74
N PRO A 25 -32.36 -51.63 33.35
CA PRO A 25 -30.98 -52.08 33.06
C PRO A 25 -30.83 -53.63 33.06
N LEU A 26 -29.60 -54.17 32.95
CA LEU A 26 -29.15 -55.39 33.67
C LEU A 26 -27.63 -55.66 33.52
N THR A 27 -26.99 -56.15 34.58
CA THR A 27 -25.58 -56.65 34.64
C THR A 27 -25.51 -57.81 35.64
N PRO A 28 -24.65 -58.84 35.45
CA PRO A 28 -23.43 -58.92 36.26
C PRO A 28 -22.23 -59.53 35.44
N PRO A 29 -21.16 -60.18 35.98
CA PRO A 29 -19.86 -59.48 35.99
C PRO A 29 -18.58 -60.28 35.58
N LEU A 30 -17.49 -59.51 35.36
CA LEU A 30 -16.06 -59.83 35.63
C LEU A 30 -15.44 -61.18 35.17
N SER A 31 -14.52 -61.08 34.20
CA SER A 31 -13.17 -61.71 34.27
C SER A 31 -12.20 -61.00 33.31
N PRO A 32 -10.87 -60.96 33.59
CA PRO A 32 -9.97 -60.00 32.96
C PRO A 32 -9.24 -60.51 31.70
N VAL A 33 -9.17 -59.68 30.65
CA VAL A 33 -8.25 -59.88 29.52
C VAL A 33 -7.08 -58.90 29.62
N ARG A 34 -5.95 -59.48 30.04
CA ARG A 34 -4.55 -59.04 29.93
C ARG A 34 -4.27 -57.81 29.05
N SER A 35 -3.59 -56.82 29.61
CA SER A 35 -3.12 -55.62 28.90
C SER A 35 -2.13 -55.94 27.78
N ALA A 36 -2.30 -55.27 26.63
CA ALA A 36 -1.23 -55.06 25.67
C ALA A 36 -0.32 -53.91 26.17
N PRO A 37 1.00 -53.96 25.95
CA PRO A 37 1.89 -52.88 26.37
C PRO A 37 1.60 -51.62 25.56
N ARG A 38 1.36 -50.51 26.26
CA ARG A 38 1.36 -49.16 25.66
C ARG A 38 2.77 -48.92 25.12
N VAL A 39 2.90 -48.67 23.81
CA VAL A 39 4.18 -48.19 23.25
C VAL A 39 4.43 -46.82 23.89
N SER A 40 5.46 -46.76 24.73
CA SER A 40 5.95 -45.51 25.30
C SER A 40 6.48 -44.64 24.18
N ASP A 41 6.00 -43.41 24.08
CA ASP A 41 6.55 -42.43 23.16
C ASP A 41 7.90 -41.92 23.72
N VAL A 42 9.00 -42.43 23.17
CA VAL A 42 10.34 -42.37 23.79
C VAL A 42 10.93 -40.95 23.78
N GLU A 43 10.41 -40.04 22.94
CA GLU A 43 10.96 -38.68 22.82
C GLU A 43 10.41 -37.70 23.90
N SER A 44 9.30 -38.04 24.56
CA SER A 44 8.62 -37.14 25.51
C SER A 44 9.36 -36.93 26.85
N SER A 45 10.48 -37.61 27.09
CA SER A 45 11.27 -37.53 28.33
C SER A 45 12.63 -36.84 28.17
N LEU A 46 12.96 -36.30 26.99
CA LEU A 46 14.23 -35.60 26.72
C LEU A 46 14.29 -34.15 27.25
N SER A 47 13.73 -33.90 28.42
CA SER A 47 13.84 -32.62 29.14
C SER A 47 14.92 -32.67 30.23
N THR A 48 16.08 -32.08 29.95
CA THR A 48 17.22 -31.88 30.89
C THR A 48 18.10 -33.11 31.14
N ALA A 49 18.64 -33.71 30.08
CA ALA A 49 19.84 -34.55 30.14
C ALA A 49 20.88 -34.04 29.14
N ASN A 50 22.16 -34.02 29.52
CA ASN A 50 23.26 -33.72 28.60
C ASN A 50 23.41 -34.89 27.61
N ILE A 51 22.82 -34.76 26.42
CA ILE A 51 23.13 -35.63 25.29
C ILE A 51 24.62 -35.47 24.96
N PRO A 52 25.42 -36.54 24.90
CA PRO A 52 26.77 -36.46 24.36
C PRO A 52 26.70 -35.99 22.91
N VAL A 53 27.19 -34.78 22.63
CA VAL A 53 27.17 -34.24 21.26
C VAL A 53 28.16 -35.04 20.44
N ASP A 54 27.62 -35.86 19.53
CA ASP A 54 28.35 -36.91 18.82
C ASP A 54 29.54 -36.34 18.03
N ASP A 55 30.75 -36.66 18.50
CA ASP A 55 32.02 -36.25 17.92
C ASP A 55 32.90 -37.50 17.74
N PRO A 56 32.54 -38.40 16.81
CA PRO A 56 33.21 -39.69 16.62
C PRO A 56 34.66 -39.58 16.14
N PHE A 57 35.11 -38.37 15.78
CA PHE A 57 36.48 -38.07 15.35
C PHE A 57 37.24 -37.19 16.36
N GLY A 58 36.64 -36.82 17.49
CA GLY A 58 37.25 -35.97 18.53
C GLY A 58 37.64 -34.56 18.05
N LEU A 59 36.98 -34.03 17.03
CA LEU A 59 37.32 -32.76 16.38
C LEU A 59 37.29 -31.57 17.35
N ARG A 60 36.46 -31.62 18.40
CA ARG A 60 36.48 -30.62 19.49
C ARG A 60 37.85 -30.44 20.11
N THR A 61 38.67 -31.48 20.20
CA THR A 61 40.03 -31.40 20.77
C THR A 61 41.01 -30.64 19.87
N ALA A 62 40.65 -30.42 18.60
CA ALA A 62 41.41 -29.64 17.63
C ALA A 62 40.90 -28.19 17.46
N LEU A 63 39.80 -27.80 18.13
CA LEU A 63 39.37 -26.40 18.21
C LEU A 63 40.42 -25.60 18.97
N ARG A 64 40.78 -24.43 18.43
CA ARG A 64 41.73 -23.51 19.07
C ARG A 64 40.99 -22.31 19.64
N ASP A 65 41.36 -21.89 20.85
CA ASP A 65 40.62 -20.82 21.54
C ASP A 65 40.57 -19.51 20.72
N PRO A 66 39.39 -18.85 20.61
CA PRO A 66 39.23 -17.63 19.81
C PRO A 66 40.15 -16.48 20.23
N ASP A 67 40.43 -16.31 21.53
CA ASP A 67 41.28 -15.23 22.02
C ASP A 67 42.77 -15.52 21.75
N ASP A 68 43.19 -16.79 21.73
CA ASP A 68 44.52 -17.21 21.26
C ASP A 68 44.70 -16.91 19.75
N VAL A 69 43.69 -17.22 18.94
CA VAL A 69 43.69 -16.92 17.50
C VAL A 69 43.66 -15.40 17.25
N ALA A 70 42.94 -14.64 18.08
CA ALA A 70 42.97 -13.18 18.05
C ALA A 70 44.32 -12.59 18.53
N ALA A 71 44.97 -13.21 19.51
CA ALA A 71 46.29 -12.80 20.00
C ALA A 71 47.37 -13.00 18.93
N LEU A 72 47.34 -14.12 18.19
CA LEU A 72 48.20 -14.36 17.02
C LEU A 72 48.04 -13.28 15.94
N ARG A 73 46.84 -12.69 15.81
CA ARG A 73 46.51 -11.62 14.87
C ARG A 73 46.89 -10.22 15.36
N LYS A 74 46.91 -9.98 16.68
CA LYS A 74 47.33 -8.71 17.31
C LYS A 74 48.85 -8.56 17.43
N ARG A 75 49.62 -9.65 17.58
CA ARG A 75 51.00 -9.56 18.09
C ARG A 75 52.03 -8.96 17.13
N TRP A 76 52.13 -9.39 15.87
CA TRP A 76 53.28 -9.07 14.99
C TRP A 76 52.95 -8.89 13.49
N ASN A 77 53.76 -8.10 12.79
CA ASN A 77 53.51 -7.57 11.44
C ASN A 77 53.68 -8.55 10.25
N SER A 78 53.86 -9.86 10.46
CA SER A 78 54.24 -10.78 9.37
C SER A 78 53.05 -11.33 8.58
N ARG A 79 53.08 -11.21 7.23
CA ARG A 79 52.08 -11.82 6.32
C ARG A 79 51.86 -13.32 6.59
N LYS A 80 52.92 -14.05 6.93
CA LYS A 80 52.87 -15.49 7.21
C LYS A 80 52.03 -15.81 8.46
N GLN A 81 52.14 -14.99 9.52
CA GLN A 81 51.36 -15.15 10.75
C GLN A 81 49.88 -14.81 10.54
N ARG A 82 49.56 -13.79 9.74
CA ARG A 82 48.17 -13.48 9.36
C ARG A 82 47.50 -14.60 8.54
N HIS A 83 48.27 -15.36 7.77
CA HIS A 83 47.79 -16.56 7.08
C HIS A 83 47.53 -17.73 8.04
N ILE A 84 48.41 -17.94 9.03
CA ILE A 84 48.23 -18.95 10.10
C ILE A 84 47.01 -18.64 10.97
N GLY A 85 46.79 -17.36 11.34
CA GLY A 85 45.59 -16.94 12.06
C GLY A 85 44.32 -17.28 11.28
N LYS A 86 44.27 -16.93 9.98
CA LYS A 86 43.17 -17.31 9.08
C LYS A 86 42.99 -18.82 8.94
N PHE A 87 44.08 -19.59 8.94
CA PHE A 87 44.00 -21.05 8.86
C PHE A 87 43.26 -21.63 10.07
N TYR A 88 43.56 -21.17 11.29
CA TYR A 88 42.84 -21.62 12.49
C TYR A 88 41.41 -21.04 12.56
N GLU A 89 41.19 -19.81 12.11
CA GLU A 89 39.86 -19.19 11.95
C GLU A 89 38.96 -20.11 11.08
N THR A 90 39.41 -20.47 9.87
CA THR A 90 38.69 -21.37 8.96
C THR A 90 38.72 -22.86 9.35
N GLN A 91 39.69 -23.31 10.16
CA GLN A 91 39.68 -24.66 10.73
C GLN A 91 38.59 -24.79 11.78
N ASN A 92 38.48 -23.81 12.70
CA ASN A 92 37.43 -23.76 13.70
C ASN A 92 36.04 -23.68 13.04
N GLU A 93 35.84 -22.76 12.09
CA GLU A 93 34.58 -22.64 11.32
C GLU A 93 34.15 -23.99 10.70
N LYS A 94 35.10 -24.77 10.16
CA LYS A 94 34.82 -26.09 9.58
C LYS A 94 34.53 -27.16 10.64
N ILE A 95 35.23 -27.16 11.77
CA ILE A 95 34.98 -28.09 12.86
C ILE A 95 33.59 -27.82 13.45
N ASP A 96 33.24 -26.57 13.73
CA ASP A 96 31.91 -26.20 14.23
C ASP A 96 30.80 -26.52 13.21
N ALA A 97 31.04 -26.33 11.91
CA ALA A 97 30.09 -26.70 10.86
C ALA A 97 29.88 -28.23 10.75
N LEU A 98 30.91 -29.04 11.01
CA LEU A 98 30.84 -30.51 11.01
C LEU A 98 30.21 -31.06 12.30
N LEU A 99 30.42 -30.40 13.44
CA LEU A 99 29.86 -30.76 14.76
C LEU A 99 28.47 -30.19 15.03
N LYS A 100 27.97 -29.33 14.15
CA LYS A 100 26.61 -28.78 14.22
C LYS A 100 25.60 -29.89 13.96
N SER A 101 24.72 -30.12 14.95
CA SER A 101 23.66 -31.13 14.88
C SER A 101 22.86 -31.05 13.58
N LEU A 102 22.45 -32.21 13.06
CA LEU A 102 21.69 -32.33 11.81
C LEU A 102 20.36 -31.55 11.89
N GLU A 103 19.74 -31.46 13.07
CA GLU A 103 18.56 -30.61 13.28
C GLU A 103 18.88 -29.11 13.21
N ASN A 104 20.06 -28.68 13.67
CA ASN A 104 20.49 -27.28 13.55
C ASN A 104 20.81 -26.90 12.10
N HIS A 105 21.28 -27.85 11.28
CA HIS A 105 21.42 -27.68 9.83
C HIS A 105 20.06 -27.65 9.12
N ALA A 106 19.14 -28.55 9.50
CA ALA A 106 17.78 -28.56 8.96
C ALA A 106 17.00 -27.28 9.30
N GLN A 107 17.17 -26.76 10.52
CA GLN A 107 16.58 -25.49 10.98
C GLN A 107 17.08 -24.31 10.13
N GLU A 108 18.40 -24.10 10.03
CA GLU A 108 18.95 -22.98 9.26
C GLU A 108 18.63 -23.10 7.76
N GLY A 109 18.65 -24.30 7.19
CA GLY A 109 18.23 -24.53 5.80
C GLY A 109 16.75 -24.18 5.55
N ARG A 110 15.85 -24.46 6.50
CA ARG A 110 14.43 -24.05 6.43
C ARG A 110 14.28 -22.53 6.53
N ASP A 111 15.06 -21.87 7.38
CA ASP A 111 14.95 -20.42 7.61
C ASP A 111 15.64 -19.58 6.50
N ASP A 112 16.81 -19.99 5.99
CA ASP A 112 17.43 -19.34 4.82
C ASP A 112 16.56 -19.50 3.56
N THR A 113 15.83 -20.63 3.43
CA THR A 113 14.81 -20.81 2.38
C THR A 113 13.62 -19.87 2.55
N ARG A 114 13.14 -19.67 3.79
CA ARG A 114 12.06 -18.71 4.10
C ARG A 114 12.47 -17.27 3.80
N ASP A 115 13.66 -16.86 4.22
CA ASP A 115 14.18 -15.50 3.97
C ASP A 115 14.34 -15.25 2.46
N SER A 116 14.79 -16.25 1.71
CA SER A 116 14.87 -16.20 0.24
C SER A 116 13.49 -16.09 -0.42
N ALA A 117 12.50 -16.87 0.03
CA ALA A 117 11.12 -16.80 -0.45
C ALA A 117 10.43 -15.47 -0.11
N LEU A 118 10.71 -14.91 1.07
CA LEU A 118 10.21 -13.61 1.51
C LEU A 118 10.79 -12.49 0.65
N LYS A 119 12.12 -12.47 0.44
CA LYS A 119 12.80 -11.53 -0.47
C LYS A 119 12.23 -11.60 -1.89
N ALA A 120 11.97 -12.80 -2.41
CA ALA A 120 11.36 -13.00 -3.73
C ALA A 120 9.91 -12.48 -3.80
N CYS A 121 9.06 -12.82 -2.82
CA CYS A 121 7.66 -12.37 -2.74
C CYS A 121 7.55 -10.84 -2.67
N ILE A 122 8.44 -10.20 -1.90
CA ILE A 122 8.54 -8.74 -1.80
C ILE A 122 8.97 -8.13 -3.15
N CYS A 123 9.94 -8.71 -3.85
CA CYS A 123 10.37 -8.26 -5.19
C CYS A 123 9.25 -8.36 -6.24
N VAL A 124 8.46 -9.45 -6.21
CA VAL A 124 7.24 -9.58 -7.03
C VAL A 124 6.20 -8.52 -6.65
N THR A 125 6.05 -8.22 -5.36
CA THR A 125 5.11 -7.19 -4.89
C THR A 125 5.45 -5.80 -5.42
N TYR A 126 6.73 -5.38 -5.38
CA TYR A 126 7.15 -4.11 -5.99
C TYR A 126 6.88 -4.07 -7.50
N SER A 127 7.36 -5.09 -8.23
CA SER A 127 7.28 -5.11 -9.70
C SER A 127 5.85 -5.25 -10.25
N VAL A 128 4.91 -5.79 -9.47
CA VAL A 128 3.48 -5.90 -9.84
C VAL A 128 2.64 -4.71 -9.36
N SER A 129 3.07 -3.95 -8.34
CA SER A 129 2.27 -2.85 -7.78
C SER A 129 2.13 -1.66 -8.76
N ASP A 130 3.23 -1.09 -9.27
CA ASP A 130 3.14 0.09 -10.17
C ASP A 130 2.25 -0.16 -11.39
N PRO A 131 2.39 -1.28 -12.15
CA PRO A 131 1.53 -1.53 -13.31
C PRO A 131 0.06 -1.72 -12.93
N LEU A 132 -0.22 -2.35 -11.79
CA LEU A 132 -1.58 -2.58 -11.31
C LEU A 132 -2.24 -1.28 -10.82
N ALA A 133 -1.53 -0.44 -10.08
CA ALA A 133 -2.00 0.86 -9.63
C ALA A 133 -2.26 1.81 -10.82
N ASN A 134 -1.38 1.82 -11.81
CA ASN A 134 -1.56 2.57 -13.05
C ASN A 134 -2.74 2.04 -13.89
N LEU A 135 -2.91 0.72 -13.98
CA LEU A 135 -4.07 0.10 -14.63
C LEU A 135 -5.37 0.49 -13.93
N LEU A 136 -5.42 0.44 -12.60
CA LEU A 136 -6.59 0.85 -11.79
C LEU A 136 -6.96 2.32 -12.04
N LEU A 137 -5.97 3.21 -11.99
CA LEU A 137 -6.13 4.65 -12.21
C LEU A 137 -6.66 4.96 -13.63
N ASN A 138 -6.11 4.29 -14.66
CA ASN A 138 -6.60 4.35 -16.05
C ASN A 138 -8.03 3.78 -16.18
N GLN A 139 -8.35 2.66 -15.54
CA GLN A 139 -9.71 2.09 -15.56
C GLN A 139 -10.72 3.01 -14.88
N LEU A 140 -10.35 3.67 -13.77
CA LEU A 140 -11.20 4.66 -13.10
C LEU A 140 -11.35 5.96 -13.92
N HIS A 141 -10.31 6.39 -14.65
CA HIS A 141 -10.44 7.47 -15.64
C HIS A 141 -11.44 7.11 -16.76
N ARG A 142 -11.31 5.89 -17.31
CA ARG A 142 -12.20 5.35 -18.36
C ARG A 142 -13.62 5.05 -17.89
N LYS A 143 -13.85 4.93 -16.57
CA LYS A 143 -15.18 4.85 -15.96
C LYS A 143 -15.75 6.24 -15.72
N SER A 144 -14.96 7.15 -15.14
CA SER A 144 -15.32 8.57 -14.92
C SER A 144 -15.90 9.23 -16.18
N LYS A 145 -15.23 9.08 -17.34
CA LYS A 145 -15.69 9.60 -18.64
C LYS A 145 -16.89 8.86 -19.28
N ARG A 146 -17.40 7.81 -18.65
CA ARG A 146 -18.51 6.96 -19.14
C ARG A 146 -19.45 6.60 -17.99
N VAL A 147 -19.66 7.56 -17.09
CA VAL A 147 -20.66 7.47 -16.02
C VAL A 147 -22.05 7.69 -16.61
N ASP A 148 -23.00 6.87 -16.17
CA ASP A 148 -24.42 7.08 -16.44
C ASP A 148 -25.00 8.10 -15.44
N PHE A 149 -25.44 9.25 -15.96
CA PHE A 149 -26.00 10.35 -15.18
C PHE A 149 -27.32 9.99 -14.47
N TYR A 150 -28.10 9.02 -14.97
CA TYR A 150 -29.30 8.54 -14.25
C TYR A 150 -28.94 7.83 -12.94
N LYS A 151 -27.78 7.15 -12.91
CA LYS A 151 -27.28 6.45 -11.72
C LYS A 151 -26.38 7.33 -10.84
N TYR A 152 -25.70 8.30 -11.43
CA TYR A 152 -24.78 9.22 -10.76
C TYR A 152 -24.99 10.66 -11.26
N PRO A 153 -26.07 11.35 -10.83
CA PRO A 153 -26.40 12.70 -11.32
C PRO A 153 -25.37 13.77 -10.91
N GLY A 154 -24.55 13.49 -9.90
CA GLY A 154 -23.40 14.31 -9.51
C GLY A 154 -22.11 14.05 -10.30
N GLY A 155 -22.20 13.46 -11.50
CA GLY A 155 -21.08 13.28 -12.41
C GLY A 155 -20.11 12.15 -12.06
N GLY A 156 -18.97 12.15 -12.77
CA GLY A 156 -17.94 11.13 -12.70
C GLY A 156 -16.59 11.59 -12.15
N ALA A 157 -16.34 12.88 -11.90
CA ALA A 157 -15.04 13.38 -11.43
C ALA A 157 -14.66 12.77 -10.07
N ARG A 158 -15.65 12.51 -9.20
CA ARG A 158 -15.45 11.82 -7.91
C ARG A 158 -14.77 10.45 -8.05
N LEU A 159 -14.97 9.74 -9.18
CA LEU A 159 -14.27 8.48 -9.46
C LEU A 159 -12.78 8.67 -9.72
N THR A 160 -12.34 9.83 -10.23
CA THR A 160 -10.91 10.16 -10.36
C THR A 160 -10.28 10.39 -9.00
N THR A 161 -10.96 11.12 -8.10
CA THR A 161 -10.54 11.33 -6.70
C THR A 161 -10.44 10.00 -5.94
N VAL A 162 -11.42 9.11 -6.07
CA VAL A 162 -11.36 7.75 -5.51
C VAL A 162 -10.19 6.95 -6.10
N GLY A 163 -9.88 7.09 -7.38
CA GLY A 163 -8.70 6.48 -8.01
C GLY A 163 -7.38 7.03 -7.46
N ASN A 164 -7.29 8.33 -7.23
CA ASN A 164 -6.12 8.97 -6.62
C ASN A 164 -5.90 8.46 -5.17
N ILE A 165 -6.98 8.32 -4.39
CA ILE A 165 -6.95 7.76 -3.04
C ILE A 165 -6.49 6.30 -3.06
N ALA A 166 -7.06 5.47 -3.95
CA ALA A 166 -6.68 4.07 -4.09
C ALA A 166 -5.19 3.91 -4.47
N TYR A 167 -4.70 4.70 -5.44
CA TYR A 167 -3.31 4.73 -5.85
C TYR A 167 -2.37 5.08 -4.68
N ALA A 168 -2.69 6.15 -3.95
CA ALA A 168 -1.90 6.58 -2.80
C ALA A 168 -1.89 5.54 -1.65
N PHE A 169 -2.98 4.80 -1.44
CA PHE A 169 -2.99 3.68 -0.50
C PHE A 169 -2.15 2.49 -0.97
N SER A 170 -2.21 2.10 -2.25
CA SER A 170 -1.35 1.04 -2.79
C SER A 170 0.13 1.36 -2.59
N MET A 171 0.55 2.59 -2.91
CA MET A 171 1.94 3.01 -2.73
C MET A 171 2.33 3.20 -1.27
N LEU A 172 1.41 3.62 -0.40
CA LEU A 172 1.63 3.64 1.05
C LEU A 172 1.85 2.23 1.61
N SER A 173 1.07 1.24 1.20
CA SER A 173 1.25 -0.16 1.61
C SER A 173 2.61 -0.72 1.18
N VAL A 174 3.02 -0.48 -0.07
CA VAL A 174 4.35 -0.84 -0.59
C VAL A 174 5.47 -0.15 0.22
N SER A 175 5.29 1.11 0.59
CA SER A 175 6.27 1.87 1.39
C SER A 175 6.46 1.29 2.80
N VAL A 176 5.40 0.75 3.41
CA VAL A 176 5.49 0.07 4.73
C VAL A 176 6.27 -1.25 4.63
N LEU A 177 6.13 -1.99 3.52
CA LEU A 177 6.96 -3.17 3.26
C LEU A 177 8.44 -2.81 3.10
N LEU A 178 8.76 -1.64 2.53
CA LEU A 178 10.14 -1.16 2.42
C LEU A 178 10.76 -0.85 3.79
N VAL A 179 10.00 -0.23 4.71
CA VAL A 179 10.43 -0.05 6.12
C VAL A 179 10.69 -1.42 6.76
N ALA A 180 9.74 -2.35 6.67
CA ALA A 180 9.84 -3.67 7.30
C ALA A 180 11.07 -4.46 6.83
N PHE A 181 11.31 -4.49 5.51
CA PHE A 181 12.50 -5.13 4.93
C PHE A 181 13.81 -4.45 5.34
N SER A 182 13.83 -3.11 5.38
CA SER A 182 15.01 -2.35 5.80
C SER A 182 15.36 -2.58 7.27
N VAL A 183 14.35 -2.70 8.13
CA VAL A 183 14.51 -3.07 9.55
C VAL A 183 14.95 -4.52 9.70
N GLN A 184 14.38 -5.46 8.92
CA GLN A 184 14.81 -6.87 8.93
C GLN A 184 16.31 -6.96 8.58
N ASN A 185 16.75 -6.36 7.47
CA ASN A 185 18.16 -6.36 7.04
C ASN A 185 19.10 -5.72 8.08
N LEU A 186 18.63 -4.75 8.87
CA LEU A 186 19.41 -4.13 9.95
C LEU A 186 19.60 -5.08 11.15
N VAL A 187 18.63 -5.97 11.40
CA VAL A 187 18.63 -6.93 12.53
C VAL A 187 19.29 -8.26 12.16
N THR A 188 19.05 -8.80 10.96
CA THR A 188 19.48 -10.16 10.55
C THR A 188 20.85 -10.20 9.84
N HIS A 189 21.62 -9.11 9.85
CA HIS A 189 22.87 -8.96 9.09
C HIS A 189 23.96 -10.00 9.45
N LYS A 190 23.95 -11.17 8.80
CA LYS A 190 25.07 -12.13 8.80
C LYS A 190 26.30 -11.45 8.16
N LYS A 191 27.44 -11.41 8.86
CA LYS A 191 28.66 -10.74 8.35
C LYS A 191 29.28 -11.53 7.20
N GLY A 192 29.14 -11.06 5.96
CA GLY A 192 29.92 -11.60 4.83
C GLY A 192 29.34 -11.37 3.43
N GLU A 193 28.05 -11.06 3.30
CA GLU A 193 27.38 -10.88 2.01
C GLU A 193 27.86 -9.63 1.25
N THR A 194 28.93 -9.79 0.47
CA THR A 194 29.31 -8.80 -0.55
C THR A 194 28.47 -9.03 -1.80
N LEU A 195 27.55 -8.10 -2.09
CA LEU A 195 26.75 -8.12 -3.32
C LEU A 195 27.67 -8.14 -4.56
N GLY A 196 27.54 -9.19 -5.39
CA GLY A 196 28.26 -9.29 -6.64
C GLY A 196 27.87 -8.17 -7.60
N PHE A 197 28.85 -7.57 -8.30
CA PHE A 197 28.59 -6.48 -9.24
C PHE A 197 28.00 -7.02 -10.57
N HIS A 198 26.69 -7.28 -10.57
CA HIS A 198 25.97 -7.78 -11.74
C HIS A 198 25.70 -6.63 -12.74
N VAL A 199 26.60 -6.47 -13.71
CA VAL A 199 26.54 -5.45 -14.78
C VAL A 199 25.16 -5.38 -15.46
N HIS A 200 24.54 -6.53 -15.75
CA HIS A 200 23.21 -6.60 -16.35
C HIS A 200 22.13 -5.91 -15.48
N SER A 201 22.16 -6.07 -14.16
CA SER A 201 21.24 -5.42 -13.23
C SER A 201 21.44 -3.91 -13.20
N VAL A 202 22.70 -3.45 -13.26
CA VAL A 202 23.02 -2.01 -13.30
C VAL A 202 22.52 -1.37 -14.60
N ILE A 203 22.67 -2.05 -15.74
CA ILE A 203 22.13 -1.58 -17.04
C ILE A 203 20.60 -1.53 -16.99
N ALA A 204 19.93 -2.56 -16.46
CA ALA A 204 18.47 -2.60 -16.35
C ALA A 204 17.92 -1.46 -15.47
N VAL A 205 18.52 -1.23 -14.30
CA VAL A 205 18.16 -0.10 -13.41
C VAL A 205 18.44 1.25 -14.09
N GLY A 206 19.55 1.39 -14.80
CA GLY A 206 19.88 2.60 -15.57
C GLY A 206 18.84 2.93 -16.64
N VAL A 207 18.41 1.94 -17.43
CA VAL A 207 17.37 2.11 -18.45
C VAL A 207 16.01 2.43 -17.81
N ALA A 208 15.65 1.77 -16.72
CA ALA A 208 14.41 2.05 -15.97
C ALA A 208 14.40 3.48 -15.39
N PHE A 209 15.52 3.92 -14.82
CA PHE A 209 15.68 5.28 -14.29
C PHE A 209 15.55 6.34 -15.38
N VAL A 210 16.29 6.19 -16.49
CA VAL A 210 16.19 7.11 -17.64
C VAL A 210 14.77 7.14 -18.22
N THR A 211 14.08 6.00 -18.25
CA THR A 211 12.68 5.91 -18.68
C THR A 211 11.76 6.71 -17.72
N LYS A 212 11.86 6.51 -16.40
CA LYS A 212 11.08 7.28 -15.42
C LYS A 212 11.45 8.79 -15.45
N VAL A 213 12.67 9.19 -15.82
CA VAL A 213 13.03 10.61 -16.07
C VAL A 213 12.24 11.19 -17.24
N PHE A 214 12.16 10.49 -18.38
CA PHE A 214 11.36 10.97 -19.51
C PHE A 214 9.87 11.02 -19.20
N LEU A 215 9.31 10.02 -18.49
CA LEU A 215 7.91 10.08 -18.04
C LEU A 215 7.67 11.20 -17.01
N PHE A 216 8.60 11.47 -16.10
CA PHE A 216 8.53 12.59 -15.16
C PHE A 216 8.48 13.95 -15.89
N LEU A 217 9.33 14.16 -16.90
CA LEU A 217 9.33 15.39 -17.70
C LEU A 217 8.05 15.54 -18.52
N TYR A 218 7.56 14.45 -19.12
CA TYR A 218 6.28 14.43 -19.82
C TYR A 218 5.12 14.79 -18.89
N CYS A 219 4.97 14.08 -17.76
CA CYS A 219 3.92 14.34 -16.78
C CYS A 219 4.03 15.73 -16.17
N PHE A 220 5.25 16.25 -15.93
CA PHE A 220 5.47 17.62 -15.47
C PHE A 220 4.88 18.67 -16.43
N SER A 221 5.01 18.46 -17.74
CA SER A 221 4.47 19.36 -18.77
C SER A 221 2.94 19.41 -18.82
N ILE A 222 2.25 18.35 -18.40
CA ILE A 222 0.77 18.23 -18.44
C ILE A 222 0.12 18.06 -17.06
N ARG A 223 0.88 18.23 -15.97
CA ARG A 223 0.41 18.01 -14.58
C ARG A 223 -0.84 18.81 -14.19
N ASN A 224 -1.02 19.99 -14.78
CA ASN A 224 -2.15 20.88 -14.50
C ASN A 224 -3.44 20.44 -15.22
N SER A 225 -3.38 19.49 -16.17
CA SER A 225 -4.53 19.10 -16.99
C SER A 225 -5.46 18.07 -16.33
N SER A 226 -5.02 17.38 -15.27
CA SER A 226 -5.85 16.43 -14.50
C SER A 226 -5.20 16.07 -13.17
N SER A 227 -6.02 15.91 -12.12
CA SER A 227 -5.59 15.43 -10.79
C SER A 227 -4.87 14.08 -10.86
N GLN A 228 -5.26 13.22 -11.80
CA GLN A 228 -4.63 11.91 -12.03
C GLN A 228 -3.23 12.02 -12.63
N VAL A 229 -2.98 13.03 -13.49
CA VAL A 229 -1.65 13.30 -14.05
C VAL A 229 -0.75 13.96 -13.01
N GLN A 230 -1.30 14.80 -12.12
CA GLN A 230 -0.58 15.30 -10.96
C GLN A 230 -0.12 14.14 -10.04
N VAL A 231 -1.00 13.19 -9.71
CA VAL A 231 -0.65 12.03 -8.88
C VAL A 231 0.45 11.18 -9.53
N LEU A 232 0.37 10.94 -10.84
CA LEU A 232 1.41 10.22 -11.59
C LEU A 232 2.75 11.00 -11.67
N TRP A 233 2.69 12.33 -11.66
CA TRP A 233 3.89 13.15 -11.54
C TRP A 233 4.49 13.11 -10.12
N GLU A 234 3.67 13.13 -9.07
CA GLU A 234 4.11 12.99 -7.68
C GLU A 234 4.76 11.61 -7.42
N ASP A 235 4.19 10.55 -8.01
CA ASP A 235 4.75 9.20 -8.09
C ASP A 235 6.15 9.20 -8.72
N HIS A 236 6.27 9.60 -9.98
CA HIS A 236 7.55 9.57 -10.69
C HIS A 236 8.60 10.50 -10.05
N ARG A 237 8.19 11.61 -9.45
CA ARG A 237 9.07 12.47 -8.64
C ARG A 237 9.64 11.70 -7.45
N ASN A 238 8.78 10.97 -6.72
CA ASN A 238 9.19 10.18 -5.57
C ASN A 238 10.13 9.04 -6.04
N ASP A 239 9.81 8.32 -7.11
CA ASP A 239 10.67 7.26 -7.66
C ASP A 239 12.07 7.73 -8.05
N LEU A 240 12.19 8.89 -8.69
CA LEU A 240 13.50 9.41 -9.08
C LEU A 240 14.35 9.79 -7.86
N LEU A 241 13.71 10.28 -6.79
CA LEU A 241 14.36 10.50 -5.50
C LEU A 241 14.74 9.17 -4.84
N ILE A 242 13.85 8.18 -4.78
CA ILE A 242 14.08 6.86 -4.17
C ILE A 242 15.25 6.14 -4.87
N ASN A 243 15.19 6.01 -6.19
CA ASN A 243 16.20 5.28 -6.97
C ASN A 243 17.55 6.00 -6.93
N GLY A 244 17.56 7.34 -7.06
CA GLY A 244 18.79 8.12 -6.95
C GLY A 244 19.43 8.03 -5.56
N PHE A 245 18.65 8.21 -4.50
CA PHE A 245 19.15 8.19 -3.12
C PHE A 245 19.52 6.76 -2.66
N GLY A 246 18.79 5.73 -3.11
CA GLY A 246 19.11 4.32 -2.83
C GLY A 246 20.44 3.87 -3.45
N ILE A 247 20.75 4.30 -4.69
CA ILE A 247 22.08 4.05 -5.30
C ILE A 247 23.18 4.74 -4.49
N LEU A 248 22.93 5.94 -3.96
CA LEU A 248 23.87 6.65 -3.08
C LEU A 248 24.03 5.96 -1.71
N THR A 249 22.95 5.52 -1.06
CA THR A 249 23.03 4.85 0.26
C THR A 249 23.67 3.49 0.17
N SER A 250 23.42 2.73 -0.90
CA SER A 250 24.00 1.40 -1.10
C SER A 250 25.49 1.47 -1.44
N SER A 251 25.88 2.39 -2.34
CA SER A 251 27.30 2.62 -2.64
C SER A 251 28.08 3.24 -1.47
N ALA A 252 27.45 4.06 -0.62
CA ALA A 252 28.01 4.51 0.64
C ALA A 252 28.08 3.40 1.71
N GLY A 253 27.08 2.52 1.76
CA GLY A 253 27.04 1.34 2.63
C GLY A 253 28.21 0.39 2.36
N ALA A 254 28.46 0.11 1.09
CA ALA A 254 29.57 -0.74 0.62
C ALA A 254 30.97 -0.13 0.85
N LYS A 255 31.11 1.21 0.92
CA LYS A 255 32.42 1.88 1.03
C LYS A 255 32.74 2.49 2.40
N LEU A 256 31.74 2.88 3.19
CA LEU A 256 31.93 3.55 4.48
C LEU A 256 31.51 2.67 5.66
N ARG A 257 30.21 2.33 5.77
CA ARG A 257 29.65 1.51 6.86
C ARG A 257 28.37 0.81 6.40
N TRP A 258 28.31 -0.50 6.58
CA TRP A 258 27.20 -1.38 6.15
C TRP A 258 25.79 -0.85 6.48
N TRP A 259 25.59 -0.28 7.67
CA TRP A 259 24.27 0.20 8.13
C TRP A 259 23.74 1.43 7.40
N ILE A 260 24.56 2.14 6.62
CA ILE A 260 24.15 3.35 5.90
C ILE A 260 23.03 3.04 4.89
N ASP A 261 23.05 1.86 4.28
CA ASP A 261 22.03 1.47 3.30
C ASP A 261 20.65 1.20 3.93
N PRO A 262 20.48 0.29 4.91
CA PRO A 262 19.19 0.10 5.59
C PRO A 262 18.72 1.37 6.34
N MET A 263 19.61 2.17 6.92
CA MET A 263 19.22 3.47 7.49
C MET A 263 18.70 4.42 6.40
N GLY A 264 19.39 4.50 5.27
CA GLY A 264 18.99 5.29 4.11
C GLY A 264 17.60 4.90 3.61
N ALA A 265 17.37 3.61 3.42
CA ALA A 265 16.07 3.07 3.01
C ALA A 265 14.94 3.37 4.02
N ILE A 266 15.21 3.34 5.33
CA ILE A 266 14.24 3.77 6.36
C ILE A 266 13.92 5.27 6.23
N ILE A 267 14.93 6.13 6.10
CA ILE A 267 14.75 7.59 5.96
C ILE A 267 13.94 7.91 4.70
N ILE A 268 14.30 7.31 3.56
CA ILE A 268 13.57 7.45 2.30
C ILE A 268 12.11 7.02 2.50
N SER A 269 11.87 5.84 3.08
CA SER A 269 10.52 5.30 3.29
C SER A 269 9.62 6.23 4.11
N CYS A 270 10.16 6.87 5.17
CA CYS A 270 9.43 7.87 5.95
C CYS A 270 9.05 9.11 5.12
N VAL A 271 9.89 9.54 4.18
CA VAL A 271 9.58 10.62 3.22
C VAL A 271 8.48 10.19 2.23
N ILE A 272 8.51 8.94 1.74
CA ILE A 272 7.45 8.41 0.86
C ILE A 272 6.11 8.36 1.61
N ILE A 273 6.11 7.79 2.82
CA ILE A 273 4.92 7.66 3.68
C ILE A 273 4.30 9.04 3.93
N THR A 274 5.10 10.02 4.38
CA THR A 274 4.59 11.38 4.63
C THR A 274 4.11 12.09 3.36
N SER A 275 4.73 11.85 2.19
CA SER A 275 4.21 12.33 0.90
C SER A 275 2.84 11.73 0.59
N TRP A 276 2.68 10.40 0.63
CA TRP A 276 1.40 9.76 0.28
C TRP A 276 0.30 10.04 1.29
N THR A 277 0.59 10.08 2.60
CA THR A 277 -0.38 10.51 3.62
C THR A 277 -0.88 11.93 3.36
N ARG A 278 0.00 12.86 2.97
CA ARG A 278 -0.39 14.23 2.58
C ARG A 278 -1.27 14.24 1.32
N THR A 279 -0.90 13.49 0.29
CA THR A 279 -1.68 13.42 -0.96
C THR A 279 -3.06 12.79 -0.70
N SER A 280 -3.15 11.68 0.04
CA SER A 280 -4.42 11.09 0.47
C SER A 280 -5.30 12.06 1.26
N TYR A 281 -4.75 12.78 2.23
CA TYR A 281 -5.49 13.79 3.00
C TYR A 281 -6.09 14.88 2.12
N ILE A 282 -5.34 15.36 1.12
CA ILE A 282 -5.83 16.36 0.14
C ILE A 282 -6.97 15.77 -0.72
N GLN A 283 -6.83 14.55 -1.22
CA GLN A 283 -7.86 13.89 -2.05
C GLN A 283 -9.13 13.57 -1.24
N PHE A 284 -9.00 13.15 0.03
CA PHE A 284 -10.15 13.04 0.94
C PHE A 284 -10.84 14.39 1.17
N GLY A 285 -10.08 15.48 1.27
CA GLY A 285 -10.63 16.84 1.31
C GLY A 285 -11.49 17.17 0.07
N TYR A 286 -11.04 16.81 -1.13
CA TYR A 286 -11.85 16.98 -2.35
C TYR A 286 -13.09 16.09 -2.36
N LEU A 287 -12.99 14.84 -1.89
CA LEU A 287 -14.13 13.93 -1.78
C LEU A 287 -15.17 14.42 -0.75
N ALA A 288 -14.72 15.09 0.31
CA ALA A 288 -15.56 15.76 1.31
C ALA A 288 -16.12 17.12 0.85
N GLY A 289 -15.82 17.57 -0.39
CA GLY A 289 -16.36 18.81 -0.94
C GLY A 289 -15.61 20.08 -0.51
N LYS A 290 -14.30 20.01 -0.26
CA LYS A 290 -13.47 21.21 -0.05
C LYS A 290 -13.62 22.19 -1.23
N ALA A 291 -13.87 23.46 -0.91
CA ALA A 291 -14.05 24.53 -1.89
C ALA A 291 -12.82 24.75 -2.79
N ALA A 292 -13.10 25.23 -4.01
CA ALA A 292 -12.10 25.56 -5.02
C ALA A 292 -11.20 26.74 -4.60
N PRO A 293 -10.03 26.92 -5.25
CA PRO A 293 -9.16 28.08 -5.02
C PRO A 293 -9.87 29.41 -5.25
N HIS A 294 -9.52 30.43 -4.45
CA HIS A 294 -10.14 31.75 -4.51
C HIS A 294 -10.08 32.39 -5.91
N GLU A 295 -8.96 32.23 -6.62
CA GLU A 295 -8.77 32.67 -8.01
C GLU A 295 -9.82 32.08 -8.97
N PHE A 296 -10.19 30.81 -8.79
CA PHE A 296 -11.20 30.15 -9.60
C PHE A 296 -12.61 30.64 -9.25
N THR A 297 -12.92 30.83 -7.97
CA THR A 297 -14.17 31.44 -7.52
C THR A 297 -14.32 32.87 -8.07
N GLN A 298 -13.24 33.66 -8.09
CA GLN A 298 -13.22 34.99 -8.71
C GLN A 298 -13.43 34.92 -10.22
N LEU A 299 -12.85 33.95 -10.93
CA LEU A 299 -13.07 33.75 -12.37
C LEU A 299 -14.54 33.40 -12.67
N VAL A 300 -15.19 32.59 -11.84
CA VAL A 300 -16.62 32.28 -11.96
C VAL A 300 -17.48 33.53 -11.67
N ILE A 301 -17.25 34.22 -10.55
CA ILE A 301 -17.94 35.47 -10.19
C ILE A 301 -17.83 36.51 -11.31
N TYR A 302 -16.62 36.74 -11.83
CA TYR A 302 -16.39 37.68 -12.92
C TYR A 302 -17.18 37.28 -14.17
N LYS A 303 -17.09 36.01 -14.60
CA LYS A 303 -17.81 35.52 -15.78
C LYS A 303 -19.32 35.69 -15.64
N THR A 304 -19.88 35.37 -14.49
CA THR A 304 -21.31 35.57 -14.19
C THR A 304 -21.71 37.04 -14.22
N LEU A 305 -20.96 37.94 -13.57
CA LEU A 305 -21.25 39.38 -13.61
C LEU A 305 -21.14 39.99 -15.02
N THR A 306 -20.25 39.45 -15.87
CA THR A 306 -20.10 39.89 -17.28
C THR A 306 -21.04 39.19 -18.26
N PHE A 307 -21.98 38.36 -17.81
CA PHE A 307 -22.79 37.52 -18.70
C PHE A 307 -23.97 38.26 -19.32
N SER A 308 -24.69 39.08 -18.53
CA SER A 308 -25.85 39.86 -18.99
C SER A 308 -26.13 41.02 -18.02
N ASP A 309 -26.53 42.17 -18.56
CA ASP A 309 -26.88 43.38 -17.79
C ASP A 309 -28.09 43.19 -16.84
N GLU A 310 -28.84 42.09 -16.98
CA GLU A 310 -29.97 41.77 -16.09
C GLU A 310 -29.52 41.16 -14.74
N ILE A 311 -28.28 40.68 -14.65
CA ILE A 311 -27.70 40.13 -13.41
C ILE A 311 -27.28 41.29 -12.51
N LYS A 312 -28.20 41.74 -11.65
CA LYS A 312 -27.97 42.87 -10.73
C LYS A 312 -26.89 42.56 -9.69
N GLN A 313 -26.87 41.34 -9.16
CA GLN A 313 -25.96 40.93 -8.07
C GLN A 313 -25.79 39.39 -8.04
N ILE A 314 -24.72 38.94 -7.39
CA ILE A 314 -24.54 37.55 -6.94
C ILE A 314 -24.63 37.55 -5.41
N ASP A 315 -25.46 36.69 -4.83
CA ASP A 315 -25.56 36.56 -3.36
C ASP A 315 -24.52 35.58 -2.82
N SER A 316 -24.51 34.34 -3.35
CA SER A 316 -23.57 33.30 -2.91
C SER A 316 -22.96 32.55 -4.08
N CYS A 317 -21.65 32.66 -4.27
CA CYS A 317 -20.90 31.78 -5.17
C CYS A 317 -20.17 30.71 -4.35
N ARG A 318 -20.62 29.45 -4.40
CA ARG A 318 -19.96 28.33 -3.72
C ARG A 318 -19.42 27.35 -4.74
N ALA A 319 -18.22 27.67 -5.25
CA ALA A 319 -17.38 26.81 -6.08
C ALA A 319 -16.93 25.54 -5.34
N TYR A 320 -17.90 24.68 -5.06
CA TYR A 320 -17.75 23.27 -4.76
C TYR A 320 -18.95 22.50 -5.36
N HIS A 321 -20.19 23.02 -5.24
CA HIS A 321 -21.40 22.43 -5.87
C HIS A 321 -22.58 23.39 -6.20
N SER A 322 -22.58 24.72 -5.96
CA SER A 322 -23.73 25.58 -6.36
C SER A 322 -23.45 27.11 -6.38
N GLY A 323 -24.27 27.90 -7.08
CA GLY A 323 -24.27 29.37 -7.07
C GLY A 323 -25.68 29.99 -7.08
N GLU A 324 -25.81 31.18 -6.46
CA GLU A 324 -27.06 31.89 -6.17
C GLU A 324 -26.94 33.33 -6.74
N ILE A 325 -27.76 33.70 -7.75
CA ILE A 325 -27.75 35.01 -8.45
C ILE A 325 -29.06 35.78 -8.26
N VAL A 326 -29.02 37.12 -8.35
CA VAL A 326 -30.18 37.99 -8.13
C VAL A 326 -30.52 38.81 -9.38
N MET A 327 -31.80 38.78 -9.77
CA MET A 327 -32.36 39.48 -10.94
C MET A 327 -33.53 40.41 -10.56
N PRO A 328 -33.93 41.36 -11.43
CA PRO A 328 -35.10 42.21 -11.20
C PRO A 328 -36.38 41.40 -10.89
N SER A 329 -37.17 41.81 -9.90
CA SER A 329 -38.47 41.18 -9.59
C SER A 329 -39.55 41.44 -10.65
N ASP A 330 -39.32 42.41 -11.52
CA ASP A 330 -40.07 42.71 -12.75
C ASP A 330 -39.65 41.84 -13.96
N THR A 331 -38.63 40.98 -13.82
CA THR A 331 -38.20 40.05 -14.88
C THR A 331 -39.25 38.97 -15.10
N PRO A 332 -39.76 38.76 -16.33
CA PRO A 332 -40.67 37.66 -16.62
C PRO A 332 -40.01 36.28 -16.37
N LEU A 333 -40.77 35.34 -15.78
CA LEU A 333 -40.26 34.01 -15.38
C LEU A 333 -39.58 33.23 -16.52
N TRP A 334 -40.10 33.33 -17.74
CA TRP A 334 -39.47 32.69 -18.91
C TRP A 334 -38.07 33.25 -19.17
N LYS A 335 -37.91 34.57 -19.06
CA LYS A 335 -36.64 35.25 -19.33
C LYS A 335 -35.59 34.96 -18.25
N SER A 336 -36.01 34.91 -16.98
CA SER A 336 -35.12 34.54 -15.87
C SER A 336 -34.73 33.06 -15.90
N HIS A 337 -35.61 32.17 -16.34
CA HIS A 337 -35.28 30.77 -16.65
C HIS A 337 -34.24 30.68 -17.78
N ASP A 338 -34.53 31.27 -18.95
CA ASP A 338 -33.69 31.09 -20.13
C ASP A 338 -32.29 31.69 -19.93
N LEU A 339 -32.19 32.86 -19.29
CA LEU A 339 -30.91 33.49 -18.94
C LEU A 339 -30.10 32.66 -17.92
N SER A 340 -30.75 32.05 -16.93
CA SER A 340 -30.04 31.21 -15.95
C SER A 340 -29.62 29.85 -16.52
N GLN A 341 -30.39 29.29 -17.46
CA GLN A 341 -30.00 28.12 -18.24
C GLN A 341 -28.81 28.41 -19.16
N ASP A 342 -28.85 29.50 -19.94
CA ASP A 342 -27.73 29.90 -20.81
C ASP A 342 -26.46 30.19 -19.98
N LEU A 343 -26.59 30.81 -18.80
CA LEU A 343 -25.48 31.02 -17.85
C LEU A 343 -24.95 29.68 -17.30
N GLN A 344 -25.83 28.74 -16.93
CA GLN A 344 -25.42 27.41 -16.48
C GLN A 344 -24.60 26.70 -17.56
N ASP A 345 -25.13 26.61 -18.78
CA ASP A 345 -24.44 25.97 -19.89
C ASP A 345 -23.12 26.68 -20.21
N LYS A 346 -23.07 28.02 -20.08
CA LYS A 346 -21.84 28.80 -20.25
C LYS A 346 -20.79 28.48 -19.19
N LEU A 347 -21.19 28.29 -17.92
CA LEU A 347 -20.30 27.91 -16.83
C LEU A 347 -19.83 26.46 -16.96
N GLU A 348 -20.66 25.54 -17.47
CA GLU A 348 -20.29 24.16 -17.74
C GLU A 348 -19.30 24.00 -18.92
N THR A 349 -19.09 25.04 -19.75
CA THR A 349 -17.97 25.05 -20.71
C THR A 349 -16.58 25.23 -20.08
N LEU A 350 -16.47 25.52 -18.78
CA LEU A 350 -15.19 25.76 -18.11
C LEU A 350 -14.48 24.43 -17.77
N PRO A 351 -13.15 24.30 -18.00
CA PRO A 351 -12.41 23.04 -17.90
C PRO A 351 -12.25 22.47 -16.48
N MET A 352 -12.90 23.06 -15.48
CA MET A 352 -12.93 22.62 -14.08
C MET A 352 -14.36 22.55 -13.50
N VAL A 353 -15.39 22.74 -14.33
CA VAL A 353 -16.81 22.61 -13.95
C VAL A 353 -17.35 21.32 -14.55
N GLU A 354 -17.75 20.36 -13.72
CA GLU A 354 -18.43 19.14 -14.18
C GLU A 354 -19.96 19.34 -14.25
N ARG A 355 -20.50 20.21 -13.40
CA ARG A 355 -21.90 20.66 -13.39
C ARG A 355 -21.95 22.02 -12.70
N ALA A 356 -22.79 22.93 -13.18
CA ALA A 356 -23.16 24.14 -12.46
C ALA A 356 -24.62 24.03 -11.98
N PHE A 357 -24.98 24.85 -11.01
CA PHE A 357 -26.36 25.06 -10.59
C PHE A 357 -26.49 26.56 -10.35
N VAL A 358 -27.46 27.17 -11.02
CA VAL A 358 -27.75 28.61 -10.93
C VAL A 358 -29.13 28.75 -10.28
N HIS A 359 -29.16 29.18 -9.02
CA HIS A 359 -30.39 29.63 -8.39
C HIS A 359 -30.65 31.09 -8.75
N VAL A 360 -31.92 31.46 -8.95
CA VAL A 360 -32.34 32.82 -9.29
C VAL A 360 -33.26 33.33 -8.19
N ASP A 361 -32.79 34.35 -7.49
CA ASP A 361 -33.55 35.12 -6.53
C ASP A 361 -34.01 36.47 -7.10
N HIS A 362 -35.07 37.01 -6.51
CA HIS A 362 -35.64 38.33 -6.82
C HIS A 362 -35.47 39.33 -5.67
N GLU A 363 -34.89 38.88 -4.55
CA GLU A 363 -34.60 39.68 -3.35
C GLU A 363 -33.19 39.38 -2.82
N VAL A 364 -32.66 40.27 -1.98
CA VAL A 364 -31.26 40.23 -1.47
C VAL A 364 -31.18 40.04 0.05
N SER A 365 -32.32 39.75 0.71
CA SER A 365 -32.44 39.77 2.17
C SER A 365 -32.81 38.41 2.80
N HIS A 366 -33.07 37.39 1.98
CA HIS A 366 -33.48 36.09 2.49
C HIS A 366 -32.29 35.25 2.98
N LYS A 367 -32.54 34.23 3.82
CA LYS A 367 -31.51 33.25 4.19
C LYS A 367 -31.61 32.07 3.24
N PRO A 368 -30.52 31.66 2.55
CA PRO A 368 -30.62 30.69 1.45
C PRO A 368 -31.27 29.38 1.91
N GLU A 369 -32.38 29.05 1.21
CA GLU A 369 -33.40 28.06 1.55
C GLU A 369 -32.85 26.68 1.94
N HIS A 370 -31.72 26.30 1.36
CA HIS A 370 -31.09 25.00 1.56
C HIS A 370 -30.29 24.88 2.88
N ARG A 371 -30.26 25.92 3.73
CA ARG A 371 -29.71 25.90 5.10
C ARG A 371 -30.80 25.84 6.20
N LYS A 372 -31.77 24.95 6.05
CA LYS A 372 -32.82 24.70 7.07
C LYS A 372 -32.31 23.99 8.35
N TYR A 373 -31.09 23.46 8.33
CA TYR A 373 -30.39 22.93 9.51
C TYR A 373 -28.89 23.28 9.48
N ILE A 374 -28.45 24.10 10.44
CA ILE A 374 -27.07 24.27 10.95
C ILE A 374 -27.19 24.43 12.46
#